data_AF-A0AAD9AKV8-F1
#
_entry.id   AF-A0AAD9AKV8-F1
#
_cell.length_a   1.000
_cell.length_b   1.000
_cell.length_c   1.000
_cell.angle_alpha   90.00
_cell.angle_beta   90.00
_cell.angle_gamma   90.00
#
_symmetry.space_group_name_H-M   'P 1'
#
loop_
_entity.id
_entity.type
_entity.pdbx_description
1 polymer ?
#
loop_
_entity_poly.entity_id
_entity_poly.type
_entity_poly.pdbx_seq_one_letter_code
_entity_poly.pdbx_strand_id
1 'polypeptide(L)'
;MSASTDSVISFYDIILDPAAYPGSPNPWKTRYALNFAKVPYRTTWVPLNAVAETRNSLQLPANRKHIDGSDFPTLPIIRDPRAPAADKKEIVLGDTFDIALHVQKTYLSSPSTSSSQQLFPADGSGTVALHRAFNKFADDLFSQYGAPLAGCYMPFDPRTEEADKKAMMDRFPGKTKWEEFEIPRGSDVRKKFLKDFEEALDTKLGPCFAAAADDSKGPFMDGRKTPMYADFIIGGWLQMMRGCLPEWEELRDKWSGAKWGRLFDALEEWARVDGRDGVVPARR
;
A
#
# COMPACT_ATOMS: atom_id res chain seq x y z
N MET A 1 19.49 31.71 1.74
CA MET A 1 19.46 30.51 2.61
C MET A 1 19.22 29.31 1.72
N SER A 2 20.28 28.59 1.36
CA SER A 2 20.21 27.43 0.46
C SER A 2 19.54 26.27 1.20
N ALA A 3 18.34 25.86 0.78
CA ALA A 3 17.73 24.64 1.28
C ALA A 3 18.64 23.46 0.89
N SER A 4 19.27 22.80 1.87
CA SER A 4 20.10 21.63 1.61
C SER A 4 19.23 20.54 0.96
N THR A 5 19.61 20.18 -0.25
CA THR A 5 19.04 19.07 -1.03
C THR A 5 19.42 17.69 -0.48
N ASP A 6 20.18 17.61 0.62
CA ASP A 6 20.76 16.38 1.16
C ASP A 6 19.81 15.53 2.02
N SER A 7 18.50 15.82 2.02
CA SER A 7 17.54 15.19 2.95
C SER A 7 16.24 14.66 2.33
N VAL A 8 16.15 14.61 1.00
CA VAL A 8 14.96 14.12 0.29
C VAL A 8 15.11 12.63 -0.01
N ILE A 9 14.18 11.81 0.50
CA ILE A 9 14.13 10.38 0.20
C ILE A 9 13.73 10.16 -1.26
N SER A 10 14.44 9.28 -1.97
CA SER A 10 13.95 8.74 -3.25
C SER A 10 13.02 7.56 -2.97
N PHE A 11 11.76 7.64 -3.37
CA PHE A 11 10.74 6.62 -3.12
C PHE A 11 10.30 5.99 -4.45
N TYR A 12 10.53 4.70 -4.63
CA TYR A 12 10.17 4.00 -5.86
C TYR A 12 8.76 3.42 -5.72
N ASP A 13 7.86 3.88 -6.57
CA ASP A 13 6.45 3.47 -6.64
C ASP A 13 6.11 2.99 -8.06
N ILE A 14 5.10 2.15 -8.18
CA ILE A 14 4.62 1.62 -9.45
C ILE A 14 3.71 2.66 -10.11
N ILE A 15 3.95 2.93 -11.39
CA ILE A 15 3.01 3.64 -12.25
C ILE A 15 2.34 2.63 -13.16
N LEU A 16 1.01 2.56 -13.09
CA LEU A 16 0.21 1.75 -14.02
C LEU A 16 -0.21 2.59 -15.23
N ASP A 17 -0.75 3.79 -14.96
CA ASP A 17 -1.06 4.82 -15.95
C ASP A 17 -0.70 6.20 -15.34
N PRO A 18 0.07 7.06 -16.03
CA PRO A 18 0.32 8.42 -15.58
C PRO A 18 -0.94 9.28 -15.34
N ALA A 19 -2.03 9.00 -16.06
CA ALA A 19 -3.32 9.65 -15.89
C ALA A 19 -4.14 9.07 -14.72
N ALA A 20 -3.71 7.96 -14.11
CA ALA A 20 -4.38 7.34 -12.98
C ALA A 20 -3.74 7.73 -11.64
N TYR A 21 -4.55 7.79 -10.58
CA TYR A 21 -4.02 7.90 -9.21
C TYR A 21 -3.27 6.60 -8.85
N PRO A 22 -2.14 6.64 -8.13
CA PRO A 22 -1.40 5.42 -7.85
C PRO A 22 -2.28 4.51 -6.98
N GLY A 23 -2.23 3.20 -7.24
CA GLY A 23 -3.13 2.23 -6.62
C GLY A 23 -2.44 0.99 -6.07
N SER A 24 -1.10 0.90 -6.13
CA SER A 24 -0.40 -0.31 -5.67
C SER A 24 -0.38 -0.40 -4.14
N PRO A 25 -0.86 -1.51 -3.53
CA PRO A 25 -1.03 -1.57 -2.07
C PRO A 25 0.26 -1.37 -1.28
N ASN A 26 1.34 -2.04 -1.68
CA ASN A 26 2.60 -2.02 -0.94
C ASN A 26 3.27 -0.63 -0.97
N PRO A 27 3.43 0.03 -2.12
CA PRO A 27 3.91 1.41 -2.14
C PRO A 27 3.07 2.39 -1.32
N TRP A 28 1.74 2.23 -1.30
CA TRP A 28 0.88 3.07 -0.45
C TRP A 28 1.20 2.97 1.05
N LYS A 29 1.56 1.78 1.54
CA LYS A 29 2.01 1.60 2.94
C LYS A 29 3.19 2.52 3.26
N THR A 30 4.18 2.56 2.36
CA THR A 30 5.35 3.45 2.49
C THR A 30 4.99 4.92 2.31
N ARG A 31 4.15 5.25 1.33
CA ARG A 31 3.70 6.64 1.10
C ARG A 31 3.02 7.23 2.34
N TYR A 32 2.09 6.47 2.94
CA TYR A 32 1.44 6.86 4.19
C TYR A 32 2.47 7.03 5.32
N ALA A 33 3.40 6.10 5.50
CA ALA A 33 4.43 6.20 6.54
C ALA A 33 5.31 7.45 6.37
N LEU A 34 5.73 7.77 5.15
CA LEU A 34 6.53 8.97 4.85
C LEU A 34 5.74 10.26 5.10
N ASN A 35 4.49 10.33 4.64
CA ASN A 35 3.60 11.48 4.87
C ASN A 35 3.28 11.67 6.36
N PHE A 36 3.02 10.59 7.08
CA PHE A 36 2.78 10.59 8.52
C PHE A 36 3.98 11.13 9.31
N ALA A 37 5.18 10.70 8.93
CA ALA A 37 6.42 11.21 9.51
C ALA A 37 6.83 12.60 8.98
N LYS A 38 6.06 13.19 8.06
CA LYS A 38 6.33 14.48 7.43
C LYS A 38 7.73 14.56 6.81
N VAL A 39 8.19 13.44 6.25
CA VAL A 39 9.51 13.35 5.64
C VAL A 39 9.43 13.81 4.19
N PRO A 40 10.29 14.75 3.75
CA PRO A 40 10.36 15.10 2.34
C PRO A 40 10.82 13.90 1.51
N TYR A 41 10.07 13.59 0.45
CA TYR A 41 10.44 12.54 -0.49
C TYR A 41 10.08 12.94 -1.92
N ARG A 42 10.72 12.28 -2.87
CA ARG A 42 10.42 12.35 -4.31
C ARG A 42 10.11 10.96 -4.82
N THR A 43 8.97 10.80 -5.49
CA THR A 43 8.57 9.54 -6.12
C THR A 43 9.35 9.35 -7.43
N THR A 44 10.06 8.23 -7.54
CA THR A 44 10.57 7.66 -8.79
C THR A 44 9.54 6.67 -9.30
N TRP A 45 8.84 7.02 -10.39
CA TRP A 45 7.81 6.18 -10.98
C TRP A 45 8.42 5.07 -11.83
N VAL A 46 8.03 3.83 -11.54
CA VAL A 46 8.55 2.63 -12.19
C VAL A 46 7.40 1.90 -12.90
N PRO A 47 7.48 1.67 -14.22
CA PRO A 47 6.53 0.82 -14.93
C PRO A 47 6.46 -0.58 -14.31
N LEU A 48 5.29 -1.22 -14.33
CA LEU A 48 5.09 -2.50 -13.66
C LEU A 48 6.01 -3.60 -14.21
N ASN A 49 6.21 -3.65 -15.52
CA ASN A 49 7.13 -4.56 -16.19
C ASN A 49 8.62 -4.31 -15.85
N ALA A 50 8.99 -3.14 -15.30
CA ALA A 50 10.36 -2.76 -14.98
C ALA A 50 10.74 -2.96 -13.49
N VAL A 51 9.84 -3.50 -12.67
CA VAL A 51 10.06 -3.67 -11.22
C VAL A 51 11.26 -4.57 -10.92
N ALA A 52 11.39 -5.70 -11.63
CA ALA A 52 12.49 -6.64 -11.42
C ALA A 52 13.85 -6.01 -11.77
N GLU A 53 13.93 -5.36 -12.94
CA GLU A 53 15.13 -4.66 -13.40
C GLU A 53 15.52 -3.54 -12.42
N THR A 54 14.54 -2.76 -11.94
CA THR A 54 14.79 -1.69 -10.97
C THR A 54 15.42 -2.22 -9.68
N ARG A 55 14.88 -3.31 -9.10
CA ARG A 55 15.46 -3.94 -7.91
C ARG A 55 16.88 -4.43 -8.16
N ASN A 56 17.10 -5.12 -9.29
CA ASN A 56 18.41 -5.65 -9.66
C ASN A 56 19.45 -4.54 -9.83
N SER A 57 19.08 -3.41 -10.46
CA SER A 57 19.97 -2.25 -10.63
C SER A 57 20.43 -1.64 -9.31
N LEU A 58 19.62 -1.80 -8.25
CA LEU A 58 19.91 -1.35 -6.88
C LEU A 58 20.49 -2.48 -6.01
N GLN A 59 20.82 -3.64 -6.60
CA GLN A 59 21.37 -4.81 -5.91
C GLN A 59 20.47 -5.32 -4.76
N LEU A 60 19.15 -5.15 -4.91
CA LEU A 60 18.17 -5.65 -3.96
C LEU A 60 17.61 -6.99 -4.44
N PRO A 61 17.64 -8.05 -3.60
CA PRO A 61 17.02 -9.33 -3.96
C PRO A 61 15.50 -9.19 -4.04
N ALA A 62 14.83 -10.21 -4.59
CA ALA A 62 13.38 -10.31 -4.48
C ALA A 62 12.96 -10.36 -2.99
N ASN A 63 11.95 -9.58 -2.63
CA ASN A 63 11.44 -9.49 -1.25
C ASN A 63 10.19 -10.33 -1.00
N ARG A 64 9.67 -11.00 -2.05
CA ARG A 64 8.55 -11.94 -1.95
C ARG A 64 8.81 -13.15 -2.83
N LYS A 65 7.97 -14.17 -2.66
CA LYS A 65 7.94 -15.38 -3.46
C LYS A 65 6.56 -15.57 -4.07
N HIS A 66 6.52 -16.16 -5.26
CA HIS A 66 5.29 -16.71 -5.84
C HIS A 66 4.85 -17.97 -5.06
N ILE A 67 3.64 -18.44 -5.34
CA ILE A 67 3.09 -19.68 -4.73
C ILE A 67 3.97 -20.89 -5.05
N ASP A 68 4.57 -20.92 -6.24
CA ASP A 68 5.49 -21.98 -6.68
C ASP A 68 6.91 -21.84 -6.10
N GLY A 69 7.17 -20.81 -5.27
CA GLY A 69 8.45 -20.54 -4.63
C GLY A 69 9.45 -19.73 -5.48
N SER A 70 9.10 -19.38 -6.72
CA SER A 70 9.94 -18.52 -7.56
C SER A 70 10.00 -17.08 -7.05
N ASP A 71 11.03 -16.33 -7.45
CA ASP A 71 11.27 -14.96 -7.00
C ASP A 71 10.18 -14.00 -7.48
N PHE A 72 9.60 -13.25 -6.54
CA PHE A 72 8.62 -12.21 -6.83
C PHE A 72 9.15 -10.83 -6.40
N PRO A 73 9.86 -10.11 -7.28
CA PRO A 73 10.35 -8.77 -6.99
C PRO A 73 9.17 -7.79 -6.91
N THR A 74 9.12 -6.97 -5.85
CA THR A 74 8.07 -5.96 -5.67
C THR A 74 8.61 -4.60 -5.30
N LEU A 75 7.78 -3.57 -5.44
CA LEU A 75 7.98 -2.25 -4.86
C LEU A 75 7.13 -2.13 -3.57
N PRO A 76 7.52 -1.26 -2.63
CA PRO A 76 8.41 -0.11 -2.80
C PRO A 76 9.88 -0.35 -2.47
N ILE A 77 10.69 0.61 -2.90
CA ILE A 77 12.08 0.81 -2.46
C ILE A 77 12.18 2.26 -1.97
N ILE A 78 12.98 2.51 -0.94
CA ILE A 78 13.47 3.86 -0.66
C ILE A 78 14.98 3.90 -0.74
N ARG A 79 15.49 5.07 -1.12
CA ARG A 79 16.87 5.46 -0.88
C ARG A 79 16.85 6.70 -0.01
N ASP A 80 17.40 6.59 1.19
CA ASP A 80 17.45 7.67 2.17
C ASP A 80 18.88 8.22 2.27
N PRO A 81 19.10 9.49 1.91
CA PRO A 81 20.43 10.11 1.91
C PRO A 81 21.04 10.22 3.30
N ARG A 82 20.26 10.01 4.38
CA ARG A 82 20.80 9.98 5.75
C ARG A 82 21.67 8.74 5.94
N ALA A 83 22.98 8.96 6.00
CA ALA A 83 23.93 7.91 6.35
C ALA A 83 23.83 7.53 7.83
N PRO A 84 24.03 6.25 8.21
CA PRO A 84 24.44 5.93 9.57
C PRO A 84 25.79 6.62 9.83
N ALA A 85 25.92 7.27 10.99
CA ALA A 85 26.95 8.26 11.32
C ALA A 85 28.43 7.84 11.20
N ALA A 86 28.76 6.66 10.68
CA ALA A 86 30.12 6.15 10.54
C ALA A 86 30.55 5.90 9.08
N ASP A 87 29.64 5.51 8.18
CA ASP A 87 29.98 5.08 6.83
C ASP A 87 29.05 5.76 5.84
N LYS A 88 29.58 6.68 5.02
CA LYS A 88 28.87 7.54 4.06
C LYS A 88 28.19 6.76 2.91
N LYS A 89 27.29 5.83 3.23
CA LYS A 89 26.41 5.15 2.28
C LYS A 89 24.97 5.51 2.61
N GLU A 90 24.27 5.93 1.57
CA GLU A 90 22.82 6.05 1.54
C GLU A 90 22.17 4.75 2.01
N ILE A 91 21.09 4.84 2.77
CA ILE A 91 20.32 3.67 3.21
C ILE A 91 19.38 3.27 2.07
N VAL A 92 19.49 2.02 1.59
CA VAL A 92 18.63 1.48 0.54
C VAL A 92 17.80 0.34 1.10
N LEU A 93 16.47 0.49 1.15
CA LEU A 93 15.55 -0.49 1.73
C LEU A 93 14.46 -0.85 0.73
N GLY A 94 14.18 -2.15 0.58
CA GLY A 94 13.27 -2.68 -0.46
C GLY A 94 12.09 -3.49 0.07
N ASP A 95 11.70 -3.29 1.33
CA ASP A 95 10.52 -3.93 1.93
C ASP A 95 9.71 -2.93 2.75
N THR A 96 8.38 -2.94 2.60
CA THR A 96 7.47 -1.99 3.26
C THR A 96 7.65 -1.95 4.78
N PHE A 97 7.88 -3.11 5.41
CA PHE A 97 7.98 -3.22 6.85
C PHE A 97 9.31 -2.65 7.36
N ASP A 98 10.40 -3.00 6.69
CA ASP A 98 11.73 -2.49 7.03
C ASP A 98 11.81 -0.98 6.81
N ILE A 99 11.15 -0.47 5.76
CA ILE A 99 10.98 0.96 5.52
C ILE A 99 10.21 1.62 6.67
N ALA A 100 9.08 1.07 7.10
CA ALA A 100 8.31 1.63 8.19
C ALA A 100 9.09 1.65 9.52
N LEU A 101 9.88 0.61 9.81
CA LEU A 101 10.76 0.58 10.98
C LEU A 101 11.86 1.63 10.89
N HIS A 102 12.45 1.81 9.72
CA HIS A 102 13.43 2.87 9.48
C HIS A 102 12.80 4.24 9.70
N VAL A 103 11.60 4.49 9.17
CA VAL A 103 10.86 5.74 9.38
C VAL A 103 10.60 5.99 10.87
N GLN A 104 10.11 4.98 11.58
CA GLN A 104 9.88 5.05 13.03
C GLN A 104 11.16 5.44 13.78
N LYS A 105 12.28 4.75 13.52
CA LYS A 105 13.55 4.93 14.23
C LYS A 105 14.25 6.24 13.89
N THR A 106 14.16 6.67 12.63
CA THR A 106 14.98 7.77 12.11
C THR A 106 14.25 9.10 12.16
N TYR A 107 12.91 9.10 12.07
CA TYR A 107 12.12 10.32 11.93
C TYR A 107 11.08 10.53 13.05
N LEU A 108 10.70 9.46 13.76
CA LEU A 108 9.68 9.53 14.81
C LEU A 108 10.21 9.23 16.22
N SER A 109 11.50 8.92 16.40
CA SER A 109 12.09 8.59 17.70
C SER A 109 12.50 9.79 18.57
N SER A 110 12.20 11.03 18.18
CA SER A 110 12.51 12.21 19.01
C SER A 110 11.72 12.17 20.33
N PRO A 111 12.31 12.56 21.48
CA PRO A 111 11.60 12.69 22.76
C PRO A 111 10.41 13.68 22.71
N SER A 112 10.40 14.60 21.74
CA SER A 112 9.29 15.52 21.50
C SER A 112 8.14 14.93 20.68
N THR A 113 8.31 13.73 20.10
CA THR A 113 7.26 13.04 19.37
C THR A 113 6.24 12.49 20.38
N SER A 114 5.01 12.98 20.30
CA SER A 114 3.89 12.46 21.08
C SER A 114 3.74 10.95 20.89
N SER A 115 3.29 10.22 21.91
CA SER A 115 2.87 8.81 21.76
C SER A 115 1.79 8.63 20.69
N SER A 116 1.04 9.71 20.39
CA SER A 116 0.09 9.78 19.28
C SER A 116 0.74 9.88 17.89
N GLN A 117 2.06 9.89 17.76
CA GLN A 117 2.76 9.99 16.47
C GLN A 117 3.79 8.87 16.31
N GLN A 118 3.32 7.62 16.37
CA GLN A 118 4.12 6.41 16.26
C GLN A 118 3.47 5.45 15.25
N LEU A 119 4.27 4.91 14.34
CA LEU A 119 3.86 3.83 13.42
C LEU A 119 3.69 2.51 14.16
N PHE A 120 4.50 2.29 15.19
CA PHE A 120 4.47 1.11 16.05
C PHE A 120 4.36 1.57 17.52
N PRO A 121 3.18 1.47 18.15
CA PRO A 121 2.98 1.90 19.53
C PRO A 121 3.87 1.17 20.55
N ALA A 122 4.13 1.84 21.69
CA ALA A 122 4.86 1.31 22.85
C ALA A 122 6.31 0.89 22.53
N ASP A 123 7.12 1.81 22.00
CA ASP A 123 8.53 1.63 21.58
C ASP A 123 8.79 0.67 20.40
N GLY A 124 7.73 0.02 19.90
CA GLY A 124 7.75 -0.85 18.73
C GLY A 124 8.36 -2.23 18.96
N SER A 125 9.13 -2.46 20.03
CA SER A 125 9.79 -3.75 20.24
C SER A 125 8.81 -4.90 20.52
N GLY A 126 7.73 -4.61 21.26
CA GLY A 126 6.72 -5.61 21.63
C GLY A 126 5.64 -5.87 20.58
N THR A 127 5.44 -4.96 19.61
CA THR A 127 4.31 -5.02 18.66
C THR A 127 4.72 -5.34 17.23
N VAL A 128 6.01 -5.21 16.88
CA VAL A 128 6.56 -5.50 15.54
C VAL A 128 6.11 -6.84 14.98
N ALA A 129 6.21 -7.92 15.77
CA ALA A 129 5.83 -9.25 15.31
C ALA A 129 4.33 -9.34 14.97
N LEU A 130 3.48 -8.68 15.76
CA LEU A 130 2.03 -8.61 15.53
C LEU A 130 1.72 -7.84 14.24
N HIS A 131 2.38 -6.71 14.00
CA HIS A 131 2.20 -5.96 12.74
C HIS A 131 2.68 -6.76 11.52
N ARG A 132 3.76 -7.56 11.64
CA ARG A 132 4.20 -8.46 10.55
C ARG A 132 3.16 -9.54 10.26
N ALA A 133 2.66 -10.19 11.30
CA ALA A 133 1.61 -11.20 11.18
C ALA A 133 0.34 -10.60 10.58
N PHE A 134 -0.05 -9.41 11.04
CA PHE A 134 -1.20 -8.69 10.53
C PHE A 134 -1.04 -8.29 9.05
N ASN A 135 0.15 -7.83 8.63
CA ASN A 135 0.42 -7.55 7.22
C ASN A 135 0.21 -8.77 6.34
N LYS A 136 0.72 -9.94 6.76
CA LYS A 136 0.49 -11.20 6.03
C LYS A 136 -1.00 -11.56 6.00
N PHE A 137 -1.68 -11.47 7.13
CA PHE A 137 -3.12 -11.74 7.21
C PHE A 137 -3.93 -10.86 6.26
N ALA A 138 -3.68 -9.54 6.24
CA ALA A 138 -4.35 -8.61 5.34
C ALA A 138 -4.00 -8.92 3.87
N ASP A 139 -2.72 -9.14 3.56
CA ASP A 139 -2.31 -9.49 2.19
C ASP A 139 -2.98 -10.78 1.71
N ASP A 140 -3.07 -11.83 2.55
CA ASP A 140 -3.76 -13.08 2.21
C ASP A 140 -5.26 -12.87 2.00
N LEU A 141 -5.94 -12.11 2.88
CA LEU A 141 -7.37 -11.82 2.77
C LEU A 141 -7.70 -11.05 1.49
N PHE A 142 -7.02 -9.94 1.24
CA PHE A 142 -7.29 -9.13 0.05
C PHE A 142 -6.86 -9.84 -1.23
N SER A 143 -5.78 -10.63 -1.21
CA SER A 143 -5.37 -11.42 -2.38
C SER A 143 -6.37 -12.54 -2.71
N GLN A 144 -7.00 -13.14 -1.69
CA GLN A 144 -7.98 -14.19 -1.86
C GLN A 144 -9.33 -13.67 -2.35
N TYR A 145 -9.81 -12.56 -1.79
CA TYR A 145 -11.19 -12.09 -2.00
C TYR A 145 -11.28 -10.83 -2.88
N GLY A 146 -10.41 -9.85 -2.67
CA GLY A 146 -10.47 -8.55 -3.37
C GLY A 146 -9.74 -8.53 -4.72
N ALA A 147 -8.53 -9.07 -4.79
CA ALA A 147 -7.71 -9.06 -6.00
C ALA A 147 -8.38 -9.76 -7.20
N PRO A 148 -9.12 -10.88 -7.05
CA PRO A 148 -9.87 -11.47 -8.17
C PRO A 148 -10.98 -10.58 -8.72
N LEU A 149 -11.56 -9.70 -7.88
CA LEU A 149 -12.62 -8.78 -8.29
C LEU A 149 -12.10 -7.50 -8.95
N ALA A 150 -10.88 -7.09 -8.61
CA ALA A 150 -10.29 -5.80 -8.97
C ALA A 150 -9.15 -5.90 -10.00
N GLY A 151 -8.36 -6.99 -9.99
CA GLY A 151 -7.10 -7.09 -10.73
C GLY A 151 -7.25 -6.93 -12.25
N CYS A 152 -8.32 -7.45 -12.85
CA CYS A 152 -8.57 -7.32 -14.29
C CYS A 152 -8.84 -5.88 -14.75
N TYR A 153 -9.21 -4.98 -13.83
CA TYR A 153 -9.59 -3.59 -14.11
C TYR A 153 -8.50 -2.57 -13.73
N MET A 154 -7.25 -3.02 -13.53
CA MET A 154 -6.14 -2.09 -13.32
C MET A 154 -6.02 -1.12 -14.50
N PRO A 155 -5.83 0.19 -14.24
CA PRO A 155 -5.71 1.20 -15.29
C PRO A 155 -4.29 1.19 -15.84
N PHE A 156 -4.03 0.40 -16.88
CA PHE A 156 -2.75 0.39 -17.57
C PHE A 156 -2.62 1.53 -18.57
N ASP A 157 -1.42 2.09 -18.68
CA ASP A 157 -1.04 3.02 -19.73
C ASP A 157 -1.14 2.32 -21.09
N PRO A 158 -1.90 2.84 -22.07
CA PRO A 158 -2.00 2.24 -23.39
C PRO A 158 -0.64 2.01 -24.08
N ARG A 159 0.41 2.73 -23.68
CA ARG A 159 1.76 2.60 -24.21
C ARG A 159 2.53 1.38 -23.68
N THR A 160 2.20 0.91 -22.47
CA THR A 160 2.88 -0.22 -21.81
C THR A 160 1.95 -1.38 -21.47
N GLU A 161 0.64 -1.24 -21.74
CA GLU A 161 -0.43 -2.16 -21.36
C GLU A 161 -0.12 -3.62 -21.70
N GLU A 162 0.32 -3.93 -22.92
CA GLU A 162 0.63 -5.31 -23.30
C GLU A 162 1.74 -5.92 -22.44
N ALA A 163 2.82 -5.16 -22.20
CA ALA A 163 3.96 -5.61 -21.41
C ALA A 163 3.61 -5.72 -19.91
N ASP A 164 2.82 -4.79 -19.39
CA ASP A 164 2.40 -4.78 -17.98
C ASP A 164 1.38 -5.90 -17.69
N LYS A 165 0.41 -6.13 -18.60
CA LYS A 165 -0.47 -7.29 -18.54
C LYS A 165 0.34 -8.58 -18.59
N LYS A 166 1.29 -8.70 -19.51
CA LYS A 166 2.17 -9.87 -19.57
C LYS A 166 2.92 -10.09 -18.25
N ALA A 167 3.52 -9.05 -17.68
CA ALA A 167 4.23 -9.13 -16.40
C ALA A 167 3.32 -9.53 -15.22
N MET A 168 2.03 -9.22 -15.28
CA MET A 168 1.03 -9.71 -14.32
C MET A 168 0.63 -11.16 -14.58
N MET A 169 0.42 -11.54 -15.84
CA MET A 169 0.02 -12.91 -16.21
C MET A 169 1.14 -13.92 -15.92
N ASP A 170 2.40 -13.54 -16.07
CA ASP A 170 3.57 -14.38 -15.75
C ASP A 170 3.57 -14.85 -14.27
N ARG A 171 2.78 -14.20 -13.40
CA ARG A 171 2.62 -14.58 -11.98
C ARG A 171 1.64 -15.73 -11.76
N PHE A 172 0.87 -16.11 -12.78
CA PHE A 172 -0.22 -17.07 -12.69
C PHE A 172 -0.05 -18.18 -13.74
N PRO A 173 0.68 -19.26 -13.41
CA PRO A 173 0.84 -20.39 -14.30
C PRO A 173 -0.50 -20.93 -14.79
N GLY A 174 -0.61 -21.14 -16.10
CA GLY A 174 -1.82 -21.67 -16.75
C GLY A 174 -2.81 -20.61 -17.26
N LYS A 175 -2.59 -19.32 -17.00
CA LYS A 175 -3.36 -18.22 -17.61
C LYS A 175 -2.69 -17.74 -18.88
N THR A 176 -3.44 -17.66 -19.98
CA THR A 176 -2.87 -17.31 -21.31
C THR A 176 -3.38 -15.99 -21.88
N LYS A 177 -4.53 -15.52 -21.40
CA LYS A 177 -5.17 -14.27 -21.83
C LYS A 177 -5.59 -13.44 -20.62
N TRP A 178 -5.61 -12.12 -20.79
CA TRP A 178 -5.96 -11.18 -19.73
C TRP A 178 -7.41 -11.33 -19.28
N GLU A 179 -8.31 -11.61 -20.21
CA GLU A 179 -9.75 -11.73 -19.98
C GLU A 179 -10.09 -12.94 -19.09
N GLU A 180 -9.20 -13.94 -19.01
CA GLU A 180 -9.37 -15.10 -18.12
C GLU A 180 -9.29 -14.76 -16.63
N PHE A 181 -8.84 -13.55 -16.28
CA PHE A 181 -8.85 -13.03 -14.92
C PHE A 181 -10.15 -12.33 -14.56
N GLU A 182 -11.00 -12.01 -15.54
CA GLU A 182 -12.26 -11.33 -15.27
C GLU A 182 -13.27 -12.29 -14.65
N ILE A 183 -13.86 -11.88 -13.53
CA ILE A 183 -15.13 -12.41 -13.06
C ILE A 183 -16.22 -11.47 -13.60
N PRO A 184 -17.00 -11.89 -14.62
CA PRO A 184 -17.84 -10.97 -15.39
C PRO A 184 -18.83 -10.18 -14.54
N ARG A 185 -18.97 -8.88 -14.83
CA ARG A 185 -19.92 -8.00 -14.13
C ARG A 185 -21.35 -8.50 -14.27
N GLY A 186 -22.11 -8.39 -13.19
CA GLY A 186 -23.50 -8.85 -13.12
C GLY A 186 -23.70 -10.37 -13.05
N SER A 187 -22.65 -11.18 -13.25
CA SER A 187 -22.74 -12.64 -13.11
C SER A 187 -23.01 -13.06 -11.66
N ASP A 188 -23.69 -14.19 -11.48
CA ASP A 188 -23.96 -14.73 -10.14
C ASP A 188 -22.67 -15.14 -9.42
N VAL A 189 -21.65 -15.56 -10.17
CA VAL A 189 -20.30 -15.81 -9.63
C VAL A 189 -19.70 -14.55 -9.03
N ARG A 190 -19.79 -13.39 -9.72
CA ARG A 190 -19.30 -12.11 -9.19
C ARG A 190 -20.08 -11.68 -7.95
N LYS A 191 -21.41 -11.76 -7.99
CA LYS A 191 -22.26 -11.44 -6.83
C LYS A 191 -21.87 -12.28 -5.60
N LYS A 192 -21.61 -13.57 -5.81
CA LYS A 192 -21.15 -14.46 -4.74
C LYS A 192 -19.78 -14.02 -4.22
N PHE A 193 -18.81 -13.76 -5.09
CA PHE A 193 -17.47 -13.30 -4.67
C PHE A 193 -17.51 -11.97 -3.90
N LEU A 194 -18.35 -11.02 -4.33
CA LEU A 194 -18.55 -9.74 -3.62
C LEU A 194 -19.09 -9.99 -2.20
N LYS A 195 -20.12 -10.84 -2.07
CA LYS A 195 -20.66 -11.23 -0.77
C LYS A 195 -19.62 -11.94 0.11
N ASP A 196 -18.87 -12.90 -0.45
CA ASP A 196 -17.82 -13.61 0.28
C ASP A 196 -16.72 -12.64 0.75
N PHE A 197 -16.41 -11.61 -0.05
CA PHE A 197 -15.43 -10.59 0.32
C PHE A 197 -15.94 -9.68 1.44
N GLU A 198 -17.17 -9.17 1.33
CA GLU A 198 -17.81 -8.41 2.40
C GLU A 198 -17.87 -9.21 3.71
N GLU A 199 -18.29 -10.48 3.64
CA GLU A 199 -18.31 -11.38 4.79
C GLU A 199 -16.91 -11.60 5.39
N ALA A 200 -15.88 -11.76 4.57
CA ALA A 200 -14.50 -11.89 5.06
C ALA A 200 -14.01 -10.59 5.74
N LEU A 201 -14.36 -9.43 5.18
CA LEU A 201 -14.07 -8.13 5.79
C LEU A 201 -14.79 -7.98 7.13
N ASP A 202 -16.05 -8.40 7.24
CA ASP A 202 -16.83 -8.30 8.48
C ASP A 202 -16.39 -9.26 9.56
N THR A 203 -16.15 -10.53 9.20
CA THR A 203 -15.93 -11.62 10.16
C THR A 203 -14.48 -11.83 10.53
N LYS A 204 -13.53 -11.49 9.64
CA LYS A 204 -12.10 -11.71 9.86
C LYS A 204 -11.35 -10.42 10.17
N LEU A 205 -11.54 -9.38 9.36
CA LEU A 205 -10.82 -8.11 9.52
C LEU A 205 -11.53 -7.16 10.49
N GLY A 206 -12.86 -7.10 10.43
CA GLY A 206 -13.71 -6.24 11.26
C GLY A 206 -13.43 -6.36 12.76
N PRO A 207 -13.23 -7.56 13.33
CA PRO A 207 -12.91 -7.74 14.74
C PRO A 207 -11.51 -7.30 15.15
N CYS A 208 -10.61 -7.04 14.20
CA CYS A 208 -9.27 -6.49 14.50
C CYS A 208 -9.33 -5.00 14.89
N PHE A 209 -10.43 -4.31 14.54
CA PHE A 209 -10.64 -2.93 14.94
C PHE A 209 -11.26 -2.87 16.33
N ALA A 210 -10.87 -1.85 17.11
CA ALA A 210 -11.54 -1.52 18.35
C ALA A 210 -13.05 -1.42 18.11
N ALA A 211 -13.84 -1.96 19.05
CA ALA A 211 -15.29 -1.87 18.98
C ALA A 211 -15.70 -0.40 18.75
N ALA A 212 -16.63 -0.18 17.82
CA ALA A 212 -17.16 1.14 17.52
C ALA A 212 -17.64 1.77 18.83
N ALA A 213 -16.98 2.84 19.28
CA ALA A 213 -17.25 3.41 20.59
C ALA A 213 -17.07 4.92 20.53
N ASP A 214 -18.20 5.61 20.64
CA ASP A 214 -18.45 7.04 20.86
C ASP A 214 -17.54 8.07 20.14
N ASP A 215 -17.97 9.33 20.14
CA ASP A 215 -17.32 10.41 19.38
C ASP A 215 -15.89 10.73 19.87
N SER A 216 -15.41 10.11 20.95
CA SER A 216 -14.05 10.26 21.47
C SER A 216 -12.99 9.43 20.74
N LYS A 217 -13.38 8.38 19.99
CA LYS A 217 -12.46 7.47 19.28
C LYS A 217 -12.36 7.77 17.79
N GLY A 218 -11.19 7.51 17.21
CA GLY A 218 -10.99 7.60 15.77
C GLY A 218 -11.33 6.29 15.05
N PRO A 219 -11.39 6.31 13.71
CA PRO A 219 -11.74 5.13 12.90
C PRO A 219 -10.59 4.12 12.75
N PHE A 220 -9.47 4.35 13.42
CA PHE A 220 -8.26 3.53 13.34
C PHE A 220 -8.35 2.31 14.24
N MET A 221 -7.49 1.32 13.97
CA MET A 221 -7.60 -0.04 14.47
C MET A 221 -7.54 -0.15 15.99
N ASP A 222 -6.73 0.67 16.67
CA ASP A 222 -6.68 0.71 18.14
C ASP A 222 -7.66 1.74 18.76
N GLY A 223 -8.51 2.38 17.93
CA GLY A 223 -9.50 3.37 18.33
C GLY A 223 -8.94 4.78 18.60
N ARG A 224 -7.65 5.00 18.37
CA ARG A 224 -7.03 6.33 18.54
C ARG A 224 -7.42 7.28 17.39
N LYS A 225 -7.09 8.56 17.52
CA LYS A 225 -7.39 9.62 16.51
C LYS A 225 -6.38 9.73 15.36
N THR A 226 -5.26 9.02 15.42
CA THR A 226 -4.21 9.03 14.38
C THR A 226 -3.91 7.59 13.96
N PRO A 227 -3.49 7.31 12.72
CA PRO A 227 -3.21 5.95 12.30
C PRO A 227 -1.93 5.41 12.93
N MET A 228 -1.81 4.08 12.92
CA MET A 228 -0.57 3.32 13.06
C MET A 228 -0.28 2.53 11.77
N TYR A 229 0.85 1.82 11.71
CA TYR A 229 1.24 1.07 10.52
C TYR A 229 0.20 0.02 10.08
N ALA A 230 -0.54 -0.56 11.04
CA ALA A 230 -1.61 -1.50 10.73
C ALA A 230 -2.76 -0.87 9.93
N ASP A 231 -3.09 0.40 10.19
CA ASP A 231 -4.08 1.14 9.40
C ASP A 231 -3.58 1.40 7.98
N PHE A 232 -2.28 1.67 7.81
CA PHE A 232 -1.67 1.88 6.49
C PHE A 232 -1.64 0.60 5.64
N ILE A 233 -1.54 -0.57 6.27
CA ILE A 233 -1.66 -1.85 5.58
C ILE A 233 -3.03 -1.96 4.90
N ILE A 234 -4.10 -1.67 5.64
CA ILE A 234 -5.47 -1.71 5.10
C ILE A 234 -5.70 -0.55 4.12
N GLY A 235 -5.22 0.65 4.45
CA GLY A 235 -5.28 1.82 3.58
C GLY A 235 -4.65 1.59 2.21
N GLY A 236 -3.52 0.87 2.14
CA GLY A 236 -2.91 0.52 0.86
C GLY A 236 -3.80 -0.37 0.00
N TRP A 237 -4.46 -1.36 0.60
CA TRP A 237 -5.42 -2.21 -0.11
C TRP A 237 -6.67 -1.44 -0.54
N LEU A 238 -7.18 -0.53 0.29
CA LEU A 238 -8.32 0.33 -0.07
C LEU A 238 -7.98 1.26 -1.25
N GLN A 239 -6.75 1.75 -1.34
CA GLN A 239 -6.32 2.54 -2.51
C GLN A 239 -6.33 1.73 -3.82
N MET A 240 -5.96 0.45 -3.76
CA MET A 240 -6.11 -0.46 -4.90
C MET A 240 -7.58 -0.69 -5.24
N MET A 241 -8.42 -0.95 -4.23
CA MET A 241 -9.85 -1.17 -4.45
C MET A 241 -10.50 0.06 -5.07
N ARG A 242 -10.20 1.28 -4.61
CA ARG A 242 -10.72 2.49 -5.25
C ARG A 242 -10.30 2.61 -6.71
N GLY A 243 -9.04 2.30 -7.02
CA GLY A 243 -8.54 2.42 -8.38
C GLY A 243 -9.02 1.33 -9.35
N CYS A 244 -9.40 0.15 -8.83
CA CYS A 244 -9.53 -1.06 -9.63
C CYS A 244 -10.82 -1.87 -9.38
N LEU A 245 -11.58 -1.62 -8.31
CA LEU A 245 -12.83 -2.35 -8.04
C LEU A 245 -14.02 -1.59 -8.63
N PRO A 246 -14.76 -2.16 -9.61
CA PRO A 246 -15.95 -1.50 -10.16
C PRO A 246 -17.03 -1.18 -9.12
N GLU A 247 -17.12 -1.96 -8.05
CA GLU A 247 -18.05 -1.80 -6.93
C GLU A 247 -17.47 -0.96 -5.76
N TRP A 248 -16.44 -0.15 -6.01
CA TRP A 248 -15.80 0.67 -4.96
C TRP A 248 -16.80 1.48 -4.13
N GLU A 249 -17.77 2.14 -4.74
CA GLU A 249 -18.77 2.95 -4.01
C GLU A 249 -19.61 2.10 -3.05
N GLU A 250 -19.90 0.84 -3.39
CA GLU A 250 -20.61 -0.07 -2.49
C GLU A 250 -19.72 -0.49 -1.32
N LEU A 251 -18.46 -0.86 -1.59
CA LEU A 251 -17.47 -1.18 -0.56
C LEU A 251 -17.25 -0.01 0.40
N ARG A 252 -17.16 1.21 -0.15
CA ARG A 252 -16.90 2.43 0.60
C ARG A 252 -18.10 2.81 1.48
N ASP A 253 -19.29 2.89 0.89
CA ASP A 253 -20.43 3.58 1.50
C ASP A 253 -21.46 2.63 2.13
N LYS A 254 -21.47 1.35 1.76
CA LYS A 254 -22.50 0.40 2.20
C LYS A 254 -21.93 -0.71 3.06
N TRP A 255 -20.82 -1.32 2.65
CA TRP A 255 -20.27 -2.49 3.33
C TRP A 255 -19.86 -2.16 4.77
N SER A 256 -20.10 -3.12 5.67
CA SER A 256 -19.72 -3.00 7.09
C SER A 256 -20.22 -1.70 7.75
N GLY A 257 -21.38 -1.19 7.31
CA GLY A 257 -21.92 0.10 7.76
C GLY A 257 -20.99 1.27 7.46
N ALA A 258 -20.42 1.33 6.26
CA ALA A 258 -19.47 2.34 5.76
C ALA A 258 -18.14 2.42 6.56
N LYS A 259 -17.75 1.35 7.27
CA LYS A 259 -16.50 1.32 8.06
C LYS A 259 -15.28 1.63 7.18
N TRP A 260 -15.21 1.02 6.00
CA TRP A 260 -14.07 1.12 5.10
C TRP A 260 -13.97 2.51 4.47
N GLY A 261 -15.09 3.13 4.12
CA GLY A 261 -15.13 4.53 3.68
C GLY A 261 -14.65 5.50 4.76
N ARG A 262 -15.08 5.34 6.01
CA ARG A 262 -14.59 6.18 7.13
C ARG A 262 -13.09 6.03 7.37
N LEU A 263 -12.55 4.81 7.28
CA LEU A 263 -11.10 4.58 7.40
C LEU A 263 -10.36 5.24 6.23
N PHE A 264 -10.84 5.06 5.01
CA PHE A 264 -10.27 5.67 3.81
C PHE A 264 -10.23 7.20 3.93
N ASP A 265 -11.35 7.81 4.30
CA ASP A 265 -11.47 9.26 4.46
C ASP A 265 -10.58 9.80 5.58
N ALA A 266 -10.42 9.07 6.68
CA ALA A 266 -9.54 9.49 7.77
C ALA A 266 -8.05 9.40 7.40
N LEU A 267 -7.66 8.48 6.51
CA LEU A 267 -6.29 8.35 6.02
C LEU A 267 -5.91 9.43 5.00
N GLU A 268 -6.87 10.19 4.47
CA GLU A 268 -6.63 11.23 3.48
C GLU A 268 -5.67 12.32 3.95
N GLU A 269 -5.62 12.59 5.27
CA GLU A 269 -4.63 13.51 5.87
C GLU A 269 -3.18 13.14 5.49
N TRP A 270 -2.89 11.85 5.27
CA TRP A 270 -1.58 11.33 4.90
C TRP A 270 -1.51 10.76 3.48
N ALA A 271 -2.47 11.11 2.61
CA ALA A 271 -2.58 10.56 1.26
C ALA A 271 -1.93 11.41 0.16
N ARG A 272 -1.11 12.42 0.52
CA ARG A 272 -0.43 13.29 -0.45
C ARG A 272 0.43 12.49 -1.43
N VAL A 273 0.33 12.82 -2.71
CA VAL A 273 1.18 12.30 -3.79
C VAL A 273 1.99 13.46 -4.37
N ASP A 274 3.30 13.27 -4.48
CA ASP A 274 4.28 14.22 -5.01
C ASP A 274 4.65 13.88 -6.47
N GLY A 275 5.50 14.71 -7.09
CA GLY A 275 6.08 14.40 -8.40
C GLY A 275 5.07 14.33 -9.54
N ARG A 276 3.95 15.07 -9.41
CA ARG A 276 2.87 15.17 -10.40
C ARG A 276 2.47 16.61 -10.72
N ASP A 277 3.35 17.58 -10.48
CA ASP A 277 3.11 18.96 -10.90
C ASP A 277 2.90 18.99 -12.43
N GLY A 278 1.67 19.32 -12.85
CA GLY A 278 1.26 19.33 -14.27
C GLY A 278 0.58 18.08 -14.80
N VAL A 279 0.49 17.00 -14.01
CA VAL A 279 -0.34 15.81 -14.33
C VAL A 279 -1.32 15.67 -13.18
N VAL A 280 -2.53 16.21 -13.34
CA VAL A 280 -3.61 16.03 -12.36
C VAL A 280 -4.49 14.87 -12.84
N PRO A 281 -4.26 13.63 -12.42
CA PRO A 281 -5.35 12.66 -12.37
C PRO A 281 -6.40 13.25 -11.45
N ALA A 282 -7.56 13.58 -12.00
CA ALA A 282 -8.73 13.78 -11.18
C ALA A 282 -8.86 12.55 -10.28
N ARG A 283 -9.01 12.76 -8.96
CA ARG A 283 -9.51 11.71 -8.08
C ARG A 283 -10.91 11.39 -8.61
N ARG A 284 -11.04 10.28 -9.32
CA ARG A 284 -12.35 9.71 -9.63
C ARG A 284 -12.92 9.14 -8.35
#